data_AF-A0A7S3UMG3-F1
#
_entry.id   AF-A0A7S3UMG3-F1
#
_cell.length_a   1.000
_cell.length_b   1.000
_cell.length_c   1.000
_cell.angle_alpha   90.00
_cell.angle_beta   90.00
_cell.angle_gamma   90.00
#
_symmetry.space_group_name_H-M   'P 1'
#
loop_
_entity.id
_entity.type
_entity.pdbx_description
1 polymer ?
#
loop_
_entity_poly.entity_id
_entity_poly.type
_entity_poly.pdbx_seq_one_letter_code
_entity_poly.pdbx_strand_id
1 'polypeptide(L)'
;HSAEAYGDYNKKSTSFTPPVYAKNKDTEQRLKVAISKSFLFSSLDDQGRDLVIGAFRQHIKQRGDVVIRQGDDNARELFMLEKGTLHVYKKMNSNEPGDGKQVFEYNSVGDVFGELAL
;
A
#
# COMPACT_ATOMS: atom_id res chain seq x y z
N HIS A 1 -38.38 -11.12 -0.95
CA HIS A 1 -37.68 -9.85 -1.18
C HIS A 1 -37.77 -9.03 0.10
N SER A 2 -36.66 -8.81 0.81
CA SER A 2 -36.52 -7.80 1.88
C SER A 2 -35.11 -7.87 2.45
N ALA A 3 -34.36 -6.78 2.28
CA ALA A 3 -33.48 -6.17 3.28
C ALA A 3 -32.85 -4.95 2.60
N GLU A 4 -33.52 -3.83 2.81
CA GLU A 4 -33.04 -2.49 2.53
C GLU A 4 -31.77 -2.19 3.35
N ALA A 5 -31.07 -1.12 2.97
CA ALA A 5 -29.94 -0.46 3.66
C ALA A 5 -28.52 -0.75 3.15
N TYR A 6 -28.29 -0.57 1.84
CA TYR A 6 -26.99 -0.13 1.30
C TYR A 6 -26.76 1.40 1.47
N GLY A 7 -27.37 2.02 2.48
CA GLY A 7 -27.57 3.47 2.56
C GLY A 7 -26.79 4.22 3.66
N ASP A 8 -26.03 3.55 4.52
CA ASP A 8 -25.49 4.20 5.73
C ASP A 8 -23.96 4.07 5.94
N TYR A 9 -23.17 3.73 4.91
CA TYR A 9 -21.70 3.86 4.98
C TYR A 9 -21.19 5.28 4.67
N ASN A 10 -22.09 6.24 4.38
CA ASN A 10 -21.74 7.62 4.05
C ASN A 10 -22.21 8.65 5.09
N LYS A 11 -22.40 8.25 6.35
CA LYS A 11 -22.70 9.19 7.44
C LYS A 11 -21.59 9.21 8.49
N LYS A 12 -20.64 10.11 8.22
CA LYS A 12 -19.73 10.81 9.16
C LYS A 12 -18.74 9.95 9.96
N SER A 13 -17.50 9.94 9.48
CA SER A 13 -16.42 10.45 10.34
C SER A 13 -16.13 11.90 9.95
N THR A 14 -16.80 12.83 10.61
CA THR A 14 -16.43 14.24 10.65
C THR A 14 -14.99 14.36 11.17
N SER A 15 -14.09 14.89 10.32
CA SER A 15 -12.65 15.13 10.53
C SER A 15 -11.73 13.91 10.62
N PHE A 16 -11.82 12.95 9.69
CA PHE A 16 -10.61 12.18 9.37
C PHE A 16 -9.71 13.06 8.50
N THR A 17 -8.73 13.71 9.12
CA THR A 17 -7.63 14.37 8.40
C THR A 17 -6.50 13.34 8.29
N PRO A 18 -6.17 12.88 7.08
CA PRO A 18 -5.06 11.95 6.93
C PRO A 18 -3.78 12.62 7.47
N PRO A 19 -2.91 11.88 8.17
CA PRO A 19 -1.67 12.43 8.68
C PRO A 19 -0.84 12.98 7.51
N VAL A 20 -0.11 14.06 7.74
CA VAL A 20 0.81 14.61 6.75
C VAL A 20 2.22 14.40 7.26
N TYR A 21 2.99 13.58 6.54
CA TYR A 21 4.40 13.37 6.83
C TYR A 21 5.25 14.23 5.90
N ALA A 22 6.25 14.91 6.48
CA ALA A 22 7.21 15.69 5.72
C ALA A 22 7.98 14.79 4.74
N LYS A 23 8.12 15.27 3.50
CA LYS A 23 8.81 14.56 2.41
C LYS A 23 9.69 15.53 1.65
N ASN A 24 10.74 15.01 1.04
CA ASN A 24 11.54 15.76 0.10
C ASN A 24 10.78 15.94 -1.22
N LYS A 25 11.08 17.02 -1.96
CA LYS A 25 10.43 17.31 -3.25
C LYS A 25 10.55 16.16 -4.26
N ASP A 26 11.70 15.49 -4.30
CA ASP A 26 11.93 14.36 -5.22
C ASP A 26 11.01 13.16 -4.90
N THR A 27 10.91 12.77 -3.62
CA THR A 27 9.95 11.76 -3.14
C THR A 27 8.52 12.13 -3.50
N GLU A 28 8.12 13.38 -3.26
CA GLU A 28 6.76 13.84 -3.56
C GLU A 28 6.45 13.74 -5.07
N GLN A 29 7.38 14.13 -5.95
CA GLN A 29 7.20 14.01 -7.39
C GLN A 29 7.07 12.55 -7.83
N ARG A 30 7.86 11.64 -7.26
CA ARG A 30 7.77 10.21 -7.56
C ARG A 30 6.44 9.61 -7.12
N LEU A 31 5.99 9.94 -5.90
CA LEU A 31 4.67 9.56 -5.41
C LEU A 31 3.57 10.08 -6.34
N LYS A 32 3.62 11.36 -6.75
CA LYS A 32 2.67 11.94 -7.72
C LYS A 32 2.57 11.11 -9.00
N VAL A 33 3.71 10.77 -9.60
CA VAL A 33 3.75 9.95 -10.82
C VAL A 33 3.20 8.54 -10.59
N ALA A 34 3.60 7.87 -9.51
CA ALA A 34 3.18 6.51 -9.21
C ALA A 34 1.68 6.42 -8.87
N ILE A 35 1.17 7.34 -8.04
CA ILE A 35 -0.25 7.45 -7.70
C ILE A 35 -1.10 7.73 -8.94
N SER A 36 -0.63 8.61 -9.85
CA SER A 36 -1.36 8.94 -11.07
C SER A 36 -1.48 7.75 -12.05
N LYS A 37 -0.54 6.80 -11.99
CA LYS A 37 -0.52 5.60 -12.83
C LYS A 37 -1.22 4.40 -12.19
N SER A 38 -1.41 4.43 -10.88
CA SER A 38 -1.98 3.31 -10.14
C SER A 38 -3.50 3.26 -10.29
N PHE A 39 -4.00 2.09 -10.67
CA PHE A 39 -5.44 1.84 -10.80
C PHE A 39 -6.19 2.06 -9.47
N LEU A 40 -5.54 1.76 -8.33
CA LEU A 40 -6.12 1.91 -6.98
C LEU A 40 -6.50 3.36 -6.66
N PHE A 41 -5.79 4.33 -7.24
CA PHE A 41 -5.99 5.76 -6.98
C PHE A 41 -6.60 6.49 -8.18
N SER A 42 -7.01 5.77 -9.22
CA SER A 42 -7.56 6.33 -10.46
C SER A 42 -8.85 7.12 -10.23
N SER A 43 -9.64 6.74 -9.23
CA SER A 43 -10.93 7.36 -8.89
C SER A 43 -10.81 8.60 -8.00
N LEU A 44 -9.60 8.95 -7.53
CA LEU A 44 -9.39 10.14 -6.70
C LEU A 44 -9.24 11.39 -7.58
N ASP A 45 -9.86 12.48 -7.16
CA ASP A 45 -9.58 13.82 -7.70
C ASP A 45 -8.20 14.32 -7.23
N ASP A 46 -7.68 15.40 -7.84
CA ASP A 46 -6.40 16.01 -7.48
C ASP A 46 -6.27 16.30 -5.97
N GLN A 47 -7.32 16.79 -5.32
CA GLN A 47 -7.29 16.98 -3.86
C GLN A 47 -7.12 15.67 -3.09
N GLY A 48 -7.82 14.61 -3.52
CA GLY A 48 -7.71 13.28 -2.92
C GLY A 48 -6.33 12.67 -3.11
N ARG A 49 -5.73 12.85 -4.31
CA ARG A 49 -4.37 12.40 -4.59
C ARG A 49 -3.36 13.12 -3.69
N ASP A 50 -3.48 14.44 -3.53
CA ASP A 50 -2.57 15.22 -2.68
C ASP A 50 -2.65 14.78 -1.21
N LEU A 51 -3.85 14.51 -0.70
CA LEU A 51 -4.05 13.95 0.63
C LEU A 51 -3.37 12.59 0.80
N VAL A 52 -3.52 11.69 -0.20
CA VAL A 52 -2.88 10.37 -0.17
C VAL A 52 -1.35 10.51 -0.21
N ILE A 53 -0.81 11.36 -1.09
CA ILE A 53 0.63 11.66 -1.16
C ILE A 53 1.13 12.22 0.18
N GLY A 54 0.36 13.10 0.83
CA GLY A 54 0.63 13.60 2.17
C GLY A 54 0.66 12.49 3.23
N ALA A 55 -0.22 11.50 3.11
CA ALA A 55 -0.37 10.37 4.03
C ALA A 55 0.75 9.33 3.97
N PHE A 56 1.49 9.23 2.85
CA PHE A 56 2.63 8.31 2.78
C PHE A 56 3.67 8.67 3.85
N ARG A 57 4.21 7.65 4.52
CA ARG A 57 5.33 7.79 5.46
C ARG A 57 6.51 7.00 4.95
N GLN A 58 7.72 7.56 5.07
CA GLN A 58 8.93 6.84 4.73
C GLN A 58 9.15 5.68 5.72
N HIS A 59 9.37 4.48 5.20
CA HIS A 59 9.71 3.30 5.98
C HIS A 59 11.00 2.68 5.47
N ILE A 60 12.08 2.83 6.24
CA ILE A 60 13.39 2.28 5.87
C ILE A 60 13.52 0.88 6.45
N LYS A 61 13.85 -0.08 5.60
CA LYS A 61 14.11 -1.48 5.96
C LYS A 61 15.52 -1.88 5.61
N GLN A 62 16.08 -2.78 6.40
CA GLN A 62 17.38 -3.38 6.14
C GLN A 62 17.23 -4.65 5.29
N ARG A 63 18.34 -5.07 4.67
CA ARG A 63 18.36 -6.33 3.92
C ARG A 63 18.02 -7.48 4.87
N GLY A 64 17.02 -8.26 4.48
CA GLY A 64 16.52 -9.40 5.27
C GLY A 64 15.31 -9.07 6.15
N ASP A 65 14.94 -7.79 6.29
CA ASP A 65 13.71 -7.44 6.98
C ASP A 65 12.48 -7.86 6.16
N VAL A 66 11.47 -8.37 6.86
CA VAL A 66 10.15 -8.64 6.29
C VAL A 66 9.34 -7.35 6.32
N VAL A 67 8.81 -6.94 5.16
CA VAL A 67 7.92 -5.77 5.05
C VAL A 67 6.48 -6.15 5.39
N ILE A 68 5.96 -7.19 4.75
CA ILE A 68 4.61 -7.75 4.96
C ILE A 68 4.73 -9.27 5.03
N ARG A 69 3.95 -9.90 5.90
CA ARG A 69 3.86 -11.36 5.99
C ARG A 69 2.49 -11.83 5.50
N GLN A 70 2.47 -12.87 4.66
CA GLN A 70 1.21 -13.43 4.17
C GLN A 70 0.37 -13.97 5.34
N GLY A 71 -0.93 -13.64 5.35
CA GLY A 71 -1.84 -14.06 6.41
C GLY A 71 -1.71 -13.28 7.71
N ASP A 72 -0.99 -12.15 7.71
CA ASP A 72 -1.02 -11.23 8.84
C ASP A 72 -2.26 -10.35 8.75
N ASP A 73 -3.28 -10.68 9.54
CA ASP A 73 -4.55 -9.94 9.61
C ASP A 73 -4.39 -8.49 10.13
N ASN A 74 -3.21 -8.14 10.65
CA ASN A 74 -2.90 -6.78 11.11
C ASN A 74 -2.23 -5.92 10.03
N ALA A 75 -1.80 -6.52 8.92
CA ALA A 75 -1.35 -5.74 7.78
C ALA A 75 -2.58 -5.00 7.22
N ARG A 76 -2.57 -3.67 7.31
CA ARG A 76 -3.62 -2.77 6.78
C ARG A 76 -3.05 -1.61 5.98
N GLU A 77 -1.78 -1.72 5.62
CA GLU A 77 -1.00 -0.66 5.03
C GLU A 77 -0.66 -1.02 3.57
N LEU A 78 -0.74 0.00 2.71
CA LEU A 78 -0.28 -0.07 1.34
C LEU A 78 1.11 0.55 1.27
N PHE A 79 2.02 -0.13 0.57
CA PHE A 79 3.40 0.30 0.44
C PHE A 79 3.73 0.60 -1.01
N MET A 80 4.67 1.52 -1.19
CA MET A 80 5.27 1.83 -2.48
C MET A 80 6.78 1.72 -2.39
N LEU A 81 7.39 1.03 -3.34
CA LEU A 81 8.83 0.88 -3.41
C LEU A 81 9.47 2.19 -3.87
N GLU A 82 10.13 2.91 -2.97
CA GLU A 82 10.88 4.13 -3.32
C GLU A 82 12.31 3.82 -3.79
N LYS A 83 12.95 2.83 -3.17
CA LYS A 83 14.32 2.40 -3.47
C LYS A 83 14.59 0.99 -2.97
N GLY A 84 15.38 0.24 -3.73
CA GLY A 84 15.83 -1.10 -3.37
C GLY A 84 15.10 -2.18 -4.17
N THR A 85 15.17 -3.40 -3.67
CA THR A 85 14.55 -4.58 -4.29
C THR A 85 13.85 -5.38 -3.19
N LEU A 86 12.63 -5.82 -3.47
CA LEU A 86 11.88 -6.70 -2.58
C LEU A 86 11.62 -8.01 -3.30
N HIS A 87 11.83 -9.12 -2.60
CA HIS A 87 11.49 -10.45 -3.10
C HIS A 87 10.21 -10.92 -2.42
N VAL A 88 9.28 -11.44 -3.22
CA VAL A 88 8.03 -12.02 -2.74
C VAL A 88 8.20 -13.54 -2.68
N TYR A 89 7.99 -14.11 -1.49
CA TYR A 89 8.04 -15.55 -1.27
C TYR A 89 6.64 -16.08 -0.98
N LYS A 90 6.35 -17.27 -1.49
CA LYS A 90 5.07 -17.96 -1.27
C LYS A 90 5.32 -19.44 -1.00
N LYS A 91 4.66 -19.96 0.03
CA LYS A 91 4.51 -21.40 0.24
C LYS A 91 3.45 -21.95 -0.71
N MET A 92 3.81 -22.97 -1.48
CA MET A 92 2.87 -23.70 -2.34
C MET A 92 2.10 -24.76 -1.53
N ASN A 93 2.65 -25.23 -0.42
CA ASN A 93 1.95 -26.07 0.55
C ASN A 93 2.42 -25.81 2.00
N SER A 94 1.62 -26.25 2.98
CA SER A 94 1.89 -26.04 4.42
C SER A 94 3.15 -26.72 4.94
N ASN A 95 3.69 -27.70 4.22
CA ASN A 95 4.85 -28.48 4.66
C ASN A 95 6.18 -27.89 4.15
N GLU A 96 6.17 -26.83 3.34
CA GLU A 96 7.39 -26.19 2.87
C GLU A 96 8.13 -25.45 3.99
N PRO A 97 9.43 -25.74 4.20
CA PRO A 97 10.25 -25.07 5.20
C PRO A 97 10.54 -23.61 4.81
N GLY A 98 10.83 -22.77 5.81
CA GLY A 98 11.13 -21.34 5.60
C GLY A 98 9.92 -20.55 5.10
N ASP A 99 10.15 -19.55 4.24
CA ASP A 99 9.11 -18.68 3.65
C ASP A 99 8.62 -19.16 2.27
N GLY A 100 9.09 -20.32 1.79
CA GLY A 100 8.71 -20.91 0.51
C GLY A 100 9.57 -20.43 -0.66
N LYS A 101 9.02 -20.46 -1.88
CA LYS A 101 9.74 -20.11 -3.11
C LYS A 101 9.58 -18.63 -3.44
N GLN A 102 10.62 -18.01 -3.97
CA GLN A 102 10.50 -16.69 -4.58
C GLN A 102 9.59 -16.80 -5.81
N VAL A 103 8.53 -16.00 -5.85
CA VAL A 103 7.53 -16.00 -6.92
C VAL A 103 7.47 -14.68 -7.68
N PHE A 104 8.00 -13.60 -7.10
CA PHE A 104 8.00 -12.28 -7.70
C PHE A 104 9.13 -11.40 -7.13
N GLU A 105 9.47 -10.34 -7.85
CA GLU A 105 10.44 -9.33 -7.44
C GLU A 105 9.89 -7.94 -7.78
N TYR A 106 9.85 -7.05 -6.78
CA TYR A 106 9.68 -5.62 -7.01
C TYR A 106 11.05 -4.96 -7.08
N ASN A 107 11.36 -4.32 -8.19
CA ASN A 107 12.64 -3.64 -8.41
C ASN A 107 12.47 -2.27 -9.07
N SER A 108 11.23 -1.86 -9.35
CA SER A 108 10.93 -0.60 -10.00
C SER A 108 10.40 0.41 -8.98
N VAL A 109 10.96 1.61 -9.05
CA VAL A 109 10.52 2.72 -8.20
C VAL A 109 9.06 3.05 -8.55
N GLY A 110 8.21 3.12 -7.54
CA GLY A 110 6.78 3.35 -7.71
C GLY A 110 5.94 2.08 -7.73
N ASP A 111 6.55 0.89 -7.69
CA ASP A 111 5.81 -0.36 -7.54
C ASP A 111 4.99 -0.35 -6.25
N VAL A 112 3.71 -0.71 -6.34
CA VAL A 112 2.77 -0.74 -5.22
C VAL A 112 2.50 -2.19 -4.82
N PHE A 113 2.42 -2.44 -3.51
CA PHE A 113 2.08 -3.74 -2.95
C PHE A 113 1.36 -3.58 -1.61
N GLY A 114 0.75 -4.68 -1.13
CA GLY A 114 -0.10 -4.64 0.06
C GLY A 114 -1.56 -4.30 -0.23
N GLU A 115 -1.99 -4.30 -1.50
CA GLU A 115 -3.39 -4.08 -1.88
C GLU A 115 -4.37 -5.12 -1.31
N LEU A 116 -3.89 -6.34 -1.04
CA LEU A 116 -4.67 -7.42 -0.39
C LEU A 116 -4.81 -7.23 1.13
N ALA A 117 -4.14 -6.22 1.70
CA ALA A 117 -4.21 -5.85 3.11
C ALA A 117 -5.32 -4.82 3.38
N LEU A 118 -5.96 -4.30 2.34
CA LEU A 118 -7.04 -3.29 2.41
C LEU A 118 -8.43 -3.91 2.42
#